data_AF-A0A4Q9V5B9-F1
#
_entry.id   AF-A0A4Q9V5B9-F1
#
_cell.length_a   1.000
_cell.length_b   1.000
_cell.length_c   1.000
_cell.angle_alpha   90.00
_cell.angle_beta   90.00
_cell.angle_gamma   90.00
#
_symmetry.space_group_name_H-M   'P 1'
#
loop_
_entity.id
_entity.type
_entity.pdbx_description
1 polymer ?
#
loop_
_entity_poly.entity_id
_entity_poly.type
_entity_poly.pdbx_seq_one_letter_code
_entity_poly.pdbx_strand_id
1 'polypeptide(L)'
;MKKFITTLLFLFVVKIASACSIFACSHNGKVLVGSNEDGDFPFSFVRTIPSTDNSYGAIFFGTVDMQAQSGVNEHGLFFDFTFLPEGEVDPSFLKETNESCAPNISNLVLKSKNVPELLEKLKDHPFNILTSQLFIADANGEKAIINAQDIIHQKDGYLTATNFNVCKAEDRDYSCTRYDKIETSLALNKDISVKDFRKY
;
A
#
# COMPACT_ATOMS: atom_id res chain seq x y z
N MET A 1 38.76 39.81 -26.16
CA MET A 1 38.38 38.41 -25.84
C MET A 1 37.98 38.32 -24.37
N LYS A 2 36.68 38.29 -24.07
CA LYS A 2 36.18 37.89 -22.74
C LYS A 2 35.02 36.92 -22.97
N LYS A 3 35.29 35.63 -22.80
CA LYS A 3 34.25 34.59 -22.85
C LYS A 3 33.46 34.70 -21.55
N PHE A 4 32.21 35.15 -21.63
CA PHE A 4 31.27 35.03 -20.52
C PHE A 4 30.86 33.55 -20.44
N ILE A 5 31.30 32.86 -19.39
CA ILE A 5 30.81 31.54 -19.03
C ILE A 5 29.53 31.77 -18.25
N THR A 6 28.38 31.55 -18.89
CA THR A 6 27.09 31.57 -18.22
C THR A 6 26.92 30.22 -17.52
N THR A 7 27.22 30.16 -16.23
CA THR A 7 26.93 28.99 -15.39
C THR A 7 25.42 28.93 -15.15
N LEU A 8 24.75 27.99 -15.82
CA LEU A 8 23.33 27.71 -15.60
C LEU A 8 23.19 26.96 -14.27
N LEU A 9 22.74 27.64 -13.23
CA LEU A 9 22.47 27.06 -11.92
C LEU A 9 21.16 26.25 -12.00
N PHE A 10 21.26 24.93 -12.16
CA PHE A 10 20.11 24.03 -12.05
C PHE A 10 19.69 23.98 -10.57
N LEU A 11 18.67 24.76 -10.22
CA LEU A 11 17.94 24.62 -8.96
C LEU A 11 17.16 23.30 -9.01
N PHE A 12 17.76 22.23 -8.48
CA PHE A 12 17.04 21.01 -8.17
C PHE A 12 16.08 21.32 -7.02
N VAL A 13 14.81 21.54 -7.34
CA VAL A 13 13.73 21.44 -6.36
C VAL A 13 13.66 19.96 -5.98
N VAL A 14 14.27 19.61 -4.85
CA VAL A 14 14.10 18.28 -4.25
C VAL A 14 12.67 18.23 -3.74
N LYS A 15 11.74 17.76 -4.57
CA LYS A 15 10.46 17.29 -4.06
C LYS A 15 10.78 16.13 -3.13
N ILE A 16 10.38 16.25 -1.86
CA ILE A 16 10.36 15.14 -0.92
C ILE A 16 9.36 14.13 -1.51
N ALA A 17 9.86 13.16 -2.25
CA ALA A 17 9.05 12.14 -2.88
C ALA A 17 8.87 11.01 -1.86
N SER A 18 7.63 10.72 -1.47
CA SER A 18 7.30 9.45 -0.84
C SER A 18 7.60 8.34 -1.85
N ALA A 19 8.34 7.32 -1.42
CA ALA A 19 8.84 6.27 -2.29
C ALA A 19 8.45 4.85 -1.82
N CYS A 20 7.37 4.74 -1.04
CA CYS A 20 6.89 3.45 -0.55
C CYS A 20 6.44 2.53 -1.70
N SER A 21 6.67 1.23 -1.55
CA SER A 21 6.28 0.21 -2.52
C SER A 21 5.76 -1.03 -1.80
N ILE A 22 4.56 -1.46 -2.17
CA ILE A 22 3.91 -2.64 -1.61
C ILE A 22 3.63 -3.60 -2.75
N PHE A 23 3.89 -4.89 -2.54
CA PHE A 23 3.59 -5.90 -3.55
C PHE A 23 3.31 -7.24 -2.90
N ALA A 24 2.39 -8.00 -3.50
CA ALA A 24 2.09 -9.35 -3.08
C ALA A 24 2.02 -10.28 -4.28
N CYS A 25 2.49 -11.51 -4.12
CA CYS A 25 2.39 -12.56 -5.14
C CYS A 25 1.92 -13.86 -4.50
N SER A 26 0.98 -14.52 -5.16
CA SER A 26 0.51 -15.86 -4.86
C SER A 26 0.89 -16.81 -6.00
N HIS A 27 1.65 -17.85 -5.66
CA HIS A 27 2.16 -18.82 -6.61
C HIS A 27 2.37 -20.18 -5.93
N ASN A 28 1.86 -21.26 -6.54
CA ASN A 28 1.98 -22.65 -6.05
C ASN A 28 1.63 -22.82 -4.56
N GLY A 29 0.52 -22.22 -4.12
CA GLY A 29 0.04 -22.32 -2.73
C GLY A 29 0.87 -21.54 -1.70
N LYS A 30 1.85 -20.75 -2.13
CA LYS A 30 2.54 -19.76 -1.30
C LYS A 30 1.94 -18.38 -1.57
N VAL A 31 1.86 -17.56 -0.53
CA VAL A 31 1.58 -16.12 -0.65
C VAL A 31 2.71 -15.38 0.06
N LEU A 32 3.34 -14.44 -0.65
CA LEU A 32 4.33 -13.54 -0.08
C LEU A 32 3.89 -12.10 -0.31
N VAL A 33 4.16 -11.26 0.69
CA VAL A 33 3.99 -9.82 0.63
C VAL A 33 5.32 -9.15 0.98
N GLY A 34 5.64 -8.07 0.28
CA GLY A 34 6.75 -7.18 0.56
C GLY A 34 6.22 -5.75 0.67
N SER A 35 6.78 -5.01 1.63
CA SER A 35 6.54 -3.59 1.77
C SER A 35 7.85 -2.88 2.08
N ASN A 36 8.14 -1.85 1.29
CA ASN A 36 9.25 -0.94 1.47
C ASN A 36 8.67 0.41 1.90
N GLU A 37 9.02 0.86 3.11
CA GLU A 37 8.58 2.14 3.68
C GLU A 37 9.68 3.19 3.60
N ASP A 38 9.50 4.18 2.72
CA ASP A 38 10.49 5.21 2.44
C ASP A 38 10.04 6.56 3.02
N GLY A 39 10.73 7.00 4.07
CA GLY A 39 10.52 8.29 4.70
C GLY A 39 11.40 8.47 5.94
N ASP A 40 11.43 9.67 6.50
CA ASP A 40 12.09 9.93 7.78
C ASP A 40 11.12 9.60 8.92
N PHE A 41 11.15 8.35 9.35
CA PHE A 41 10.30 7.81 10.41
C PHE A 41 11.15 7.43 11.64
N PRO A 42 11.69 8.41 12.40
CA PRO A 42 12.43 8.09 13.60
C PRO A 42 11.52 7.39 14.61
N PHE A 43 12.07 6.45 15.37
CA PHE A 43 11.34 5.68 16.40
C PHE A 43 10.17 4.84 15.85
N SER A 44 10.36 4.20 14.69
CA SER A 44 9.45 3.15 14.25
C SER A 44 9.38 2.01 15.27
N PHE A 45 8.21 1.40 15.40
CA PHE A 45 7.98 0.32 16.35
C PHE A 45 7.34 -0.89 15.69
N VAL A 46 7.51 -2.03 16.34
CA VAL A 46 6.72 -3.24 16.12
C VAL A 46 5.87 -3.47 17.36
N ARG A 47 4.56 -3.63 17.18
CA ARG A 47 3.62 -3.90 18.26
C ARG A 47 2.95 -5.24 18.03
N THR A 48 3.02 -6.11 19.03
CA THR A 48 2.23 -7.34 19.10
C THR A 48 0.89 -7.03 19.76
N ILE A 49 -0.20 -7.37 19.07
CA ILE A 49 -1.57 -7.28 19.58
C ILE A 49 -2.01 -8.70 19.94
N PRO A 50 -2.33 -8.99 21.21
CA PRO A 50 -2.89 -10.28 21.58
C PRO A 50 -4.32 -10.44 21.04
N SER A 51 -4.71 -11.68 20.74
CA SER A 51 -6.11 -11.99 20.42
C SER A 51 -7.00 -11.82 21.65
N THR A 52 -8.28 -11.58 21.40
CA THR A 52 -9.35 -11.54 22.40
C THR A 52 -10.56 -12.31 21.87
N ASP A 53 -11.60 -12.47 22.67
CA ASP A 53 -12.87 -13.08 22.23
C ASP A 53 -13.49 -12.37 21.02
N ASN A 54 -13.14 -11.10 20.79
CA ASN A 54 -13.73 -10.24 19.75
C ASN A 54 -12.73 -9.75 18.70
N SER A 55 -11.47 -10.19 18.76
CA SER A 55 -10.42 -9.72 17.85
C SER A 55 -9.29 -10.70 17.66
N TYR A 56 -8.74 -10.72 16.45
CA TYR A 56 -7.58 -11.53 16.11
C TYR A 56 -6.28 -10.93 16.66
N GLY A 57 -5.31 -11.80 16.93
CA GLY A 57 -3.94 -11.39 17.24
C GLY A 57 -3.26 -10.81 16.00
N ALA A 58 -2.32 -9.89 16.17
CA ALA A 58 -1.63 -9.25 15.05
C ALA A 58 -0.23 -8.73 15.40
N ILE A 59 0.55 -8.47 14.36
CA ILE A 59 1.80 -7.70 14.43
C ILE A 59 1.63 -6.47 13.56
N PHE A 60 1.75 -5.29 14.16
CA PHE A 60 1.66 -4.01 13.48
C PHE A 60 2.98 -3.26 13.52
N PHE A 61 3.29 -2.57 12.42
CA PHE A 61 4.40 -1.64 12.27
C PHE A 61 3.83 -0.22 12.30
N GLY A 62 4.52 0.70 12.98
CA GLY A 62 4.04 2.08 13.13
C GLY A 62 5.15 3.07 13.43
N THR A 63 4.79 4.34 13.55
CA THR A 63 5.71 5.45 13.83
C THR A 63 5.30 6.19 15.11
N VAL A 64 6.00 7.25 15.49
CA VAL A 64 5.76 7.99 16.75
C VAL A 64 4.34 8.45 17.02
N ASP A 65 3.49 8.54 15.99
CA ASP A 65 2.07 8.88 16.12
C ASP A 65 1.22 7.75 16.73
N MET A 66 1.83 6.59 17.00
CA MET A 66 1.21 5.40 17.58
C MET A 66 0.15 4.75 16.68
N GLN A 67 0.07 5.17 15.42
CA GLN A 67 -0.79 4.57 14.41
C GLN A 67 -0.09 3.40 13.74
N ALA A 68 -0.86 2.37 13.41
CA ALA A 68 -0.35 1.27 12.59
C ALA A 68 -0.29 1.74 11.12
N GLN A 69 0.92 1.77 10.57
CA GLN A 69 1.17 2.03 9.15
C GLN A 69 0.92 0.76 8.34
N SER A 70 1.38 -0.38 8.84
CA SER A 70 1.18 -1.67 8.21
C SER A 70 1.04 -2.80 9.23
N GLY A 71 0.67 -3.98 8.77
CA GLY A 71 0.61 -5.12 9.67
C GLY A 71 -0.02 -6.37 9.09
N VAL A 72 0.05 -7.44 9.87
CA VAL A 72 -0.55 -8.73 9.54
C VAL A 72 -1.19 -9.36 10.77
N ASN A 73 -2.39 -9.92 10.63
CA ASN A 73 -3.04 -10.65 11.71
C ASN A 73 -2.72 -12.16 11.70
N GLU A 74 -3.18 -12.88 12.71
CA GLU A 74 -2.90 -14.33 12.88
C GLU A 74 -3.51 -15.21 11.77
N HIS A 75 -4.45 -14.68 10.98
CA HIS A 75 -5.01 -15.33 9.81
C HIS A 75 -4.24 -15.03 8.51
N GLY A 76 -3.20 -14.20 8.58
CA GLY A 76 -2.40 -13.80 7.43
C GLY A 76 -3.03 -12.68 6.60
N LEU A 77 -4.02 -11.95 7.12
CA LEU A 77 -4.55 -10.74 6.49
C LEU A 77 -3.56 -9.59 6.75
N PHE A 78 -2.94 -9.13 5.68
CA PHE A 78 -2.01 -8.01 5.62
C PHE A 78 -2.71 -6.72 5.17
N PHE A 79 -2.26 -5.59 5.70
CA PHE A 79 -2.60 -4.26 5.19
C PHE A 79 -1.38 -3.33 5.24
N ASP A 80 -1.37 -2.36 4.33
CA ASP A 80 -0.42 -1.25 4.29
C ASP A 80 -0.94 -0.13 3.36
N PHE A 81 -0.29 1.02 3.32
CA PHE A 81 -0.72 2.19 2.54
C PHE A 81 0.40 2.75 1.67
N THR A 82 0.05 3.26 0.50
CA THR A 82 0.93 4.20 -0.21
C THR A 82 0.28 5.55 -0.37
N PHE A 83 1.10 6.60 -0.27
CA PHE A 83 0.66 7.98 -0.49
C PHE A 83 0.33 8.23 -1.97
N LEU A 84 -0.76 8.96 -2.23
CA LEU A 84 -1.13 9.49 -3.53
C LEU A 84 -0.91 11.01 -3.58
N PRO A 85 -0.29 11.54 -4.65
CA PRO A 85 -0.25 12.98 -4.89
C PRO A 85 -1.63 13.64 -4.86
N GLU A 86 -1.69 14.89 -4.42
CA GLU A 86 -2.94 15.67 -4.46
C GLU A 86 -3.49 15.77 -5.89
N GLY A 87 -4.80 15.59 -6.05
CA GLY A 87 -5.50 15.66 -7.34
C GLY A 87 -5.56 14.35 -8.12
N GLU A 88 -4.89 13.29 -7.66
CA GLU A 88 -4.96 11.95 -8.28
C GLU A 88 -6.35 11.30 -8.19
N VAL A 89 -7.08 11.63 -7.13
CA VAL A 89 -8.43 11.16 -6.84
C VAL A 89 -9.36 12.36 -6.79
N ASP A 90 -10.43 12.34 -7.60
CA ASP A 90 -11.42 13.40 -7.62
C ASP A 90 -12.24 13.38 -6.30
N PRO A 91 -12.34 14.50 -5.56
CA PRO A 91 -13.13 14.58 -4.34
C PRO A 91 -14.60 14.17 -4.47
N SER A 92 -15.18 14.21 -5.68
CA SER A 92 -16.55 13.77 -5.94
C SER A 92 -16.79 12.28 -5.73
N PHE A 93 -15.71 11.47 -5.64
CA PHE A 93 -15.81 10.05 -5.31
C PHE A 93 -15.90 9.76 -3.80
N LEU A 94 -15.68 10.76 -2.94
CA LEU A 94 -15.86 10.58 -1.50
C LEU A 94 -17.30 10.18 -1.20
N LYS A 95 -17.47 9.06 -0.51
CA LYS A 95 -18.80 8.55 -0.15
C LYS A 95 -19.34 9.31 1.05
N GLU A 96 -20.62 9.65 1.03
CA GLU A 96 -21.29 10.14 2.25
C GLU A 96 -21.17 9.10 3.36
N THR A 97 -20.75 9.53 4.53
CA THR A 97 -20.61 8.69 5.72
C THR A 97 -21.00 9.50 6.94
N ASN A 98 -21.58 8.82 7.94
CA ASN A 98 -21.83 9.42 9.25
C ASN A 98 -20.55 9.49 10.10
N GLU A 99 -19.44 8.96 9.61
CA GLU A 99 -18.15 9.00 10.28
C GLU A 99 -17.45 10.34 10.06
N SER A 100 -16.97 10.92 11.15
CA SER A 100 -16.21 12.18 11.10
C SER A 100 -14.77 12.01 10.62
N CYS A 101 -14.29 10.78 10.49
CA CYS A 101 -12.90 10.44 10.20
C CYS A 101 -12.82 9.24 9.27
N ALA A 102 -11.67 9.06 8.61
CA ALA A 102 -11.38 7.88 7.83
C ALA A 102 -11.47 6.59 8.68
N PRO A 103 -11.81 5.45 8.06
CA PRO A 103 -11.98 4.21 8.80
C PRO A 103 -10.68 3.76 9.44
N ASN A 104 -10.75 3.25 10.68
CA ASN A 104 -9.60 2.67 11.35
C ASN A 104 -9.31 1.26 10.81
N ILE A 105 -8.51 1.19 9.75
CA ILE A 105 -8.17 -0.06 9.05
C ILE A 105 -7.56 -1.10 9.99
N SER A 106 -6.66 -0.69 10.88
CA SER A 106 -6.03 -1.62 11.82
C SER A 106 -7.06 -2.35 12.70
N ASN A 107 -8.10 -1.63 13.15
CA ASN A 107 -9.21 -2.22 13.91
C ASN A 107 -10.12 -3.11 13.05
N LEU A 108 -10.31 -2.79 11.77
CA LEU A 108 -11.04 -3.66 10.85
C LEU A 108 -10.28 -4.96 10.56
N VAL A 109 -8.95 -4.88 10.40
CA VAL A 109 -8.06 -6.05 10.23
C VAL A 109 -8.08 -6.96 11.45
N LEU A 110 -8.13 -6.41 12.66
CA LEU A 110 -8.32 -7.20 13.89
C LEU A 110 -9.66 -7.93 13.93
N LYS A 111 -10.62 -7.60 13.05
CA LYS A 111 -11.98 -8.17 13.00
C LYS A 111 -12.29 -8.89 11.70
N SER A 112 -11.31 -9.09 10.83
CA SER A 112 -11.45 -9.77 9.53
C SER A 112 -10.38 -10.84 9.37
N LYS A 113 -10.76 -12.01 8.85
CA LYS A 113 -9.82 -13.12 8.62
C LYS A 113 -9.08 -13.03 7.29
N ASN A 114 -9.69 -12.37 6.32
CA ASN A 114 -9.26 -12.40 4.92
C ASN A 114 -9.70 -11.11 4.19
N VAL A 115 -9.22 -10.94 2.95
CA VAL A 115 -9.53 -9.79 2.10
C VAL A 115 -11.03 -9.65 1.85
N PRO A 116 -11.79 -10.70 1.47
CA PRO A 116 -13.24 -10.60 1.30
C PRO A 116 -13.98 -10.06 2.54
N GLU A 117 -13.65 -10.55 3.74
CA GLU A 117 -14.26 -10.06 4.99
C GLU A 117 -13.94 -8.58 5.27
N LEU A 118 -12.71 -8.14 4.98
CA LEU A 118 -12.34 -6.74 5.12
C LEU A 118 -13.04 -5.85 4.09
N LEU A 119 -13.11 -6.27 2.82
CA LEU A 119 -13.85 -5.56 1.78
C LEU A 119 -15.33 -5.42 2.12
N GLU A 120 -15.94 -6.44 2.73
CA GLU A 120 -17.33 -6.36 3.20
C GLU A 120 -17.50 -5.25 4.25
N LYS A 121 -16.61 -5.18 5.25
CA LYS A 121 -16.66 -4.11 6.27
C LYS A 121 -16.43 -2.72 5.68
N LEU A 122 -15.58 -2.60 4.65
CA LEU A 122 -15.32 -1.33 3.97
C LEU A 122 -16.52 -0.80 3.18
N LYS A 123 -17.58 -1.59 2.98
CA LYS A 123 -18.85 -1.08 2.42
C LYS A 123 -19.54 -0.13 3.41
N ASP A 124 -19.51 -0.46 4.70
CA ASP A 124 -20.08 0.35 5.78
C ASP A 124 -19.10 1.42 6.29
N HIS A 125 -17.80 1.19 6.05
CA HIS A 125 -16.69 2.03 6.50
C HIS A 125 -15.82 2.45 5.30
N PRO A 126 -16.32 3.33 4.41
CA PRO A 126 -15.67 3.61 3.14
C PRO A 126 -14.29 4.26 3.32
N PHE A 127 -13.31 3.82 2.54
CA PHE A 127 -11.96 4.36 2.53
C PHE A 127 -11.90 5.74 1.85
N ASN A 128 -12.32 6.77 2.58
CA ASN A 128 -12.45 8.14 2.12
C ASN A 128 -11.18 8.97 2.34
N ILE A 129 -10.05 8.52 1.79
CA ILE A 129 -8.77 9.25 1.83
C ILE A 129 -8.32 9.57 0.41
N LEU A 130 -8.23 10.86 0.07
CA LEU A 130 -7.86 11.31 -1.29
C LEU A 130 -6.38 11.16 -1.61
N THR A 131 -5.54 11.13 -0.58
CA THR A 131 -4.07 11.14 -0.67
C THR A 131 -3.45 9.80 -0.29
N SER A 132 -4.23 8.73 -0.30
CA SER A 132 -3.76 7.40 0.06
C SER A 132 -4.47 6.32 -0.74
N GLN A 133 -3.80 5.18 -0.90
CA GLN A 133 -4.41 3.93 -1.31
C GLN A 133 -4.01 2.84 -0.31
N LEU A 134 -5.00 2.04 0.08
CA LEU A 134 -4.88 0.88 0.94
C LEU A 134 -4.54 -0.34 0.10
N PHE A 135 -3.47 -1.05 0.43
CA PHE A 135 -3.14 -2.36 -0.11
C PHE A 135 -3.48 -3.43 0.93
N ILE A 136 -4.19 -4.47 0.52
CA ILE A 136 -4.50 -5.63 1.37
C ILE A 136 -4.19 -6.94 0.64
N ALA A 137 -3.76 -7.95 1.39
CA ALA A 137 -3.53 -9.30 0.88
C ALA A 137 -3.81 -10.33 1.97
N ASP A 138 -4.16 -11.57 1.60
CA ASP A 138 -4.36 -12.64 2.57
C ASP A 138 -3.68 -13.96 2.19
N ALA A 139 -3.64 -14.88 3.15
CA ALA A 139 -3.05 -16.21 3.00
C ALA A 139 -3.74 -17.10 1.94
N ASN A 140 -4.93 -16.74 1.47
CA ASN A 140 -5.64 -17.45 0.39
C ASN A 140 -5.28 -16.91 -1.00
N GLY A 141 -4.40 -15.92 -1.09
CA GLY A 141 -3.90 -15.34 -2.34
C GLY A 141 -4.78 -14.24 -2.92
N GLU A 142 -5.81 -13.82 -2.18
CA GLU A 142 -6.62 -12.64 -2.51
C GLU A 142 -5.83 -11.38 -2.14
N LYS A 143 -5.98 -10.34 -2.96
CA LYS A 143 -5.31 -9.06 -2.75
C LYS A 143 -6.06 -7.94 -3.45
N ALA A 144 -6.05 -6.76 -2.84
CA ALA A 144 -6.74 -5.61 -3.38
C ALA A 144 -6.00 -4.30 -3.10
N ILE A 145 -6.17 -3.34 -4.01
CA ILE A 145 -5.83 -1.93 -3.83
C ILE A 145 -7.13 -1.15 -3.79
N ILE A 146 -7.30 -0.31 -2.77
CA ILE A 146 -8.49 0.50 -2.53
C ILE A 146 -8.06 1.95 -2.41
N ASN A 147 -8.64 2.84 -3.20
CA ASN A 147 -8.64 4.28 -2.93
C ASN A 147 -10.10 4.77 -2.84
N ALA A 148 -10.32 6.08 -2.66
CA ALA A 148 -11.68 6.60 -2.51
C ALA A 148 -12.56 6.44 -3.78
N GLN A 149 -11.93 6.25 -4.95
CA GLN A 149 -12.61 6.12 -6.23
C GLN A 149 -12.82 4.67 -6.65
N ASP A 150 -11.76 3.87 -6.64
CA ASP A 150 -11.69 2.58 -7.31
C ASP A 150 -11.16 1.47 -6.39
N ILE A 151 -11.48 0.23 -6.77
CA ILE A 151 -10.95 -0.99 -6.16
C ILE A 151 -10.40 -1.89 -7.27
N ILE A 152 -9.11 -2.22 -7.19
CA ILE A 152 -8.55 -3.37 -7.90
C ILE A 152 -8.61 -4.55 -6.94
N HIS A 153 -9.28 -5.63 -7.30
CA HIS A 153 -9.32 -6.86 -6.53
C HIS A 153 -8.97 -8.04 -7.43
N GLN A 154 -7.99 -8.83 -7.03
CA GLN A 154 -7.57 -10.03 -7.75
C GLN A 154 -7.29 -11.20 -6.81
N LYS A 155 -7.48 -12.41 -7.34
CA LYS A 155 -7.06 -13.67 -6.74
C LYS A 155 -5.91 -14.25 -7.56
N ASP A 156 -4.92 -14.82 -6.89
CA ASP A 156 -3.74 -15.44 -7.52
C ASP A 156 -2.88 -14.44 -8.32
N GLY A 157 -1.68 -14.83 -8.75
CA GLY A 157 -0.77 -13.90 -9.44
C GLY A 157 -0.23 -12.82 -8.51
N TYR A 158 0.04 -11.62 -9.04
CA TYR A 158 0.71 -10.55 -8.28
C TYR A 158 0.02 -9.19 -8.40
N LEU A 159 0.10 -8.36 -7.35
CA LEU A 159 -0.38 -6.98 -7.31
C LEU A 159 0.72 -6.07 -6.75
N THR A 160 0.85 -4.87 -7.29
CA THR A 160 1.85 -3.87 -6.88
C THR A 160 1.19 -2.51 -6.65
N ALA A 161 1.61 -1.82 -5.60
CA ALA A 161 1.26 -0.44 -5.29
C ALA A 161 2.52 0.39 -5.06
N THR A 162 2.53 1.61 -5.61
CA THR A 162 3.53 2.65 -5.29
C THR A 162 2.81 3.99 -5.10
N ASN A 163 3.46 5.13 -5.31
CA ASN A 163 2.93 6.45 -4.97
C ASN A 163 2.20 7.16 -6.11
N PHE A 164 1.40 6.42 -6.87
CA PHE A 164 0.50 6.96 -7.89
C PHE A 164 -0.78 6.11 -7.90
N ASN A 165 -1.85 6.63 -8.50
CA ASN A 165 -3.13 5.92 -8.55
C ASN A 165 -3.02 4.71 -9.49
N VAL A 166 -2.80 3.52 -8.91
CA VAL A 166 -2.61 2.28 -9.68
C VAL A 166 -3.88 1.88 -10.44
N CYS A 167 -5.06 2.32 -9.99
CA CYS A 167 -6.31 2.11 -10.72
C CYS A 167 -6.32 2.82 -12.09
N LYS A 168 -5.43 3.80 -12.32
CA LYS A 168 -5.23 4.49 -13.61
C LYS A 168 -3.99 3.99 -14.38
N ALA A 169 -3.31 2.94 -13.90
CA ALA A 169 -2.06 2.47 -14.52
C ALA A 169 -2.25 1.96 -15.96
N GLU A 170 -3.45 1.48 -16.32
CA GLU A 170 -3.75 0.99 -17.68
C GLU A 170 -3.65 2.10 -18.73
N ASP A 171 -3.94 3.35 -18.34
CA ASP A 171 -3.81 4.53 -19.21
C ASP A 171 -2.34 4.90 -19.47
N ARG A 172 -1.40 4.23 -18.78
CA ARG A 172 0.05 4.46 -18.80
C ARG A 172 0.46 5.91 -18.51
N ASP A 173 -0.43 6.69 -17.91
CA ASP A 173 -0.16 8.07 -17.50
C ASP A 173 0.49 8.08 -16.11
N TYR A 174 1.65 7.42 -16.00
CA TYR A 174 2.47 7.41 -14.78
C TYR A 174 3.96 7.35 -15.12
N SER A 175 4.79 7.74 -14.16
CA SER A 175 6.25 7.59 -14.25
C SER A 175 6.78 7.07 -12.92
N CYS A 176 7.01 5.75 -12.83
CA CYS A 176 7.47 5.11 -11.61
C CYS A 176 8.38 3.91 -11.89
N THR A 177 9.70 4.15 -11.89
CA THR A 177 10.70 3.10 -12.12
C THR A 177 10.69 1.99 -11.05
N ARG A 178 10.20 2.26 -9.84
CA ARG A 178 10.03 1.25 -8.78
C ARG A 178 8.95 0.26 -9.18
N TYR A 179 7.78 0.79 -9.57
CA TYR A 179 6.65 0.00 -10.06
C TYR A 179 7.08 -0.87 -11.25
N ASP A 180 7.69 -0.27 -12.28
CA ASP A 180 8.13 -1.01 -13.49
C ASP A 180 9.07 -2.17 -13.17
N LYS A 181 10.01 -1.97 -12.23
CA LYS A 181 10.96 -3.01 -11.81
C LYS A 181 10.28 -4.14 -11.06
N ILE A 182 9.36 -3.82 -10.15
CA ILE A 182 8.61 -4.82 -9.39
C ILE A 182 7.74 -5.64 -10.34
N GLU A 183 6.95 -4.97 -11.19
CA GLU A 183 6.11 -5.60 -12.20
C GLU A 183 6.91 -6.54 -13.10
N THR A 184 8.02 -6.06 -13.67
CA THR A 184 8.88 -6.86 -14.53
C THR A 184 9.44 -8.08 -13.80
N SER A 185 9.86 -7.90 -12.54
CA SER A 185 10.43 -8.98 -11.75
C SER A 185 9.38 -10.03 -11.38
N LEU A 186 8.19 -9.61 -10.94
CA LEU A 186 7.10 -10.51 -10.57
C LEU A 186 6.55 -11.27 -11.79
N ALA A 187 6.46 -10.62 -12.96
CA ALA A 187 6.02 -11.24 -14.20
C ALA A 187 6.98 -12.32 -14.73
N LEU A 188 8.30 -12.16 -14.52
CA LEU A 188 9.32 -13.11 -15.01
C LEU A 188 9.53 -14.32 -14.09
N ASN A 189 9.13 -14.21 -12.82
CA ASN A 189 9.41 -15.25 -11.83
C ASN A 189 8.40 -16.40 -11.90
N LYS A 190 8.94 -17.63 -12.01
CA LYS A 190 8.17 -18.88 -12.06
C LYS A 190 8.04 -19.58 -10.71
N ASP A 191 8.58 -19.00 -9.65
CA ASP A 191 8.38 -19.37 -8.26
C ASP A 191 8.60 -18.12 -7.40
N ILE A 192 8.13 -18.15 -6.16
CA ILE A 192 8.31 -17.05 -5.22
C ILE A 192 9.08 -17.51 -3.99
N SER A 193 10.00 -16.65 -3.54
CA SER A 193 10.77 -16.85 -2.33
C SER A 193 11.02 -15.52 -1.62
N VAL A 194 11.18 -15.58 -0.29
CA VAL A 194 11.56 -14.40 0.52
C VAL A 194 12.89 -13.81 0.04
N LYS A 195 13.81 -14.64 -0.47
CA LYS A 195 15.09 -14.19 -1.02
C LYS A 195 14.91 -13.31 -2.25
N ASP A 196 13.94 -13.61 -3.10
CA ASP A 196 13.67 -12.82 -4.29
C ASP A 196 12.93 -11.54 -3.94
N PHE A 197 11.97 -11.60 -3.00
CA PHE A 197 11.25 -10.43 -2.50
C PHE A 197 12.17 -9.37 -1.86
N ARG A 198 13.30 -9.77 -1.28
CA ARG A 198 14.31 -8.85 -0.73
C ARG A 198 15.11 -8.06 -1.76
N LYS A 199 14.97 -8.36 -3.06
CA LYS A 199 15.69 -7.66 -4.13
C LYS A 199 14.90 -6.49 -4.71
N TYR A 200 13.63 -6.36 -4.33
CA TYR A 200 12.67 -5.42 -4.88
C TYR A 200 12.62 -4.13 -4.06
#